data_AF-A0A5D4HIC2-F1
#
_entry.id   AF-A0A5D4HIC2-F1
#
_cell.length_a   1.000
_cell.length_b   1.000
_cell.length_c   1.000
_cell.angle_alpha   90.00
_cell.angle_beta   90.00
_cell.angle_gamma   90.00
#
_symmetry.space_group_name_H-M   'P 1'
#
loop_
_entity.id
_entity.type
_entity.pdbx_description
1 polymer ?
#
loop_
_entity_poly.entity_id
_entity_poly.type
_entity_poly.pdbx_seq_one_letter_code
_entity_poly.pdbx_strand_id
1 'polypeptide(L)'
;PRPLDLRVRAQRIQIDELVVDDPHQVLAHARQAALDDPETAEQLGYSATEPLPLPDAAALLCALYDTEALTDMGLRLTRHTTRVSASNQQTEPVSLVRSTTPDGQED
;
A
#
# COMPACT_ATOMS: atom_id res chain seq x y z
N PRO A 1 20.24 -38.19 -8.91
CA PRO A 1 19.33 -37.08 -8.52
C PRO A 1 20.06 -35.76 -8.75
N ARG A 2 19.47 -34.79 -9.47
CA ARG A 2 20.08 -33.47 -9.67
C ARG A 2 19.52 -32.50 -8.61
N PRO A 3 20.36 -31.67 -7.97
CA PRO A 3 19.89 -30.71 -6.98
C PRO A 3 18.99 -29.66 -7.64
N LEU A 4 17.95 -29.23 -6.92
CA LEU A 4 17.10 -28.12 -7.33
C LEU A 4 17.86 -26.81 -7.10
N ASP A 5 17.98 -25.96 -8.12
CA ASP A 5 18.59 -24.63 -7.98
C ASP A 5 17.54 -23.64 -7.44
N LEU A 6 17.72 -23.19 -6.19
CA LEU A 6 16.84 -22.22 -5.56
C LEU A 6 17.49 -20.83 -5.59
N ARG A 7 16.93 -19.90 -6.36
CA ARG A 7 17.42 -18.52 -6.43
C ARG A 7 16.53 -17.60 -5.61
N VAL A 8 17.13 -16.95 -4.62
CA VAL A 8 16.46 -15.99 -3.74
C VAL A 8 16.65 -14.57 -4.28
N ARG A 9 15.57 -13.80 -4.40
CA ARG A 9 15.60 -12.38 -4.80
C ARG A 9 15.19 -11.51 -3.63
N ALA A 10 16.01 -10.50 -3.32
CA ALA A 10 15.63 -9.44 -2.39
C ALA A 10 15.03 -8.27 -3.19
N GLN A 11 13.90 -7.73 -2.72
CA GLN A 11 13.22 -6.57 -3.31
C GLN A 11 13.03 -5.50 -2.25
N ARG A 12 13.21 -4.24 -2.63
CA ARG A 12 12.96 -3.10 -1.75
C ARG A 12 11.54 -2.59 -2.03
N ILE A 13 10.72 -2.52 -0.99
CA ILE A 13 9.34 -2.03 -1.09
C ILE A 13 9.28 -0.69 -0.37
N GLN A 14 8.74 0.31 -1.05
CA GLN A 14 8.42 1.62 -0.47
C GLN A 14 6.92 1.65 -0.23
N ILE A 15 6.54 2.05 0.98
CA ILE A 15 5.15 2.21 1.39
C ILE A 15 5.02 3.68 1.78
N ASP A 16 4.29 4.44 0.97
CA ASP A 16 3.91 5.80 1.33
C ASP A 16 2.59 5.71 2.13
N GLU A 17 2.63 6.19 3.36
CA GLU A 17 1.48 6.26 4.27
C GLU A 17 1.01 7.70 4.36
N LEU A 18 -0.30 7.92 4.27
CA LEU A 18 -0.92 9.24 4.40
C LEU A 18 -1.49 9.38 5.81
N VAL A 19 -0.99 10.37 6.55
CA VAL A 19 -1.42 10.67 7.91
C VAL A 19 -2.27 11.94 7.89
N VAL A 20 -3.42 11.91 8.56
CA VAL A 20 -4.24 13.10 8.78
C VAL A 20 -3.80 13.75 10.09
N ASP A 21 -3.21 14.94 10.02
CA ASP A 21 -2.86 15.75 11.19
C ASP A 21 -4.07 16.57 11.68
N ASP A 22 -4.86 17.15 10.77
CA ASP A 22 -6.10 17.87 11.12
C ASP A 22 -7.32 17.38 10.32
N PRO A 23 -8.21 16.56 10.92
CA PRO A 23 -9.32 15.96 10.19
C PRO A 23 -10.42 16.95 9.81
N HIS A 24 -10.59 18.04 10.56
CA HIS A 24 -11.62 19.04 10.27
C HIS A 24 -11.23 19.88 9.06
N GLN A 25 -9.97 20.27 9.00
CA GLN A 25 -9.39 21.00 7.87
C GLN A 25 -9.45 20.15 6.59
N VAL A 26 -9.03 18.88 6.65
CA VAL A 26 -9.11 17.94 5.52
C VAL A 26 -10.53 17.82 4.98
N LEU A 27 -11.52 17.63 5.85
CA LEU A 27 -12.91 17.52 5.42
C LEU A 27 -13.44 18.82 4.79
N ALA A 28 -13.04 19.97 5.31
CA ALA A 28 -13.44 21.26 4.76
C ALA A 28 -12.85 21.48 3.35
N HIS A 29 -11.56 21.20 3.16
CA HIS A 29 -10.91 21.32 1.86
C HIS A 29 -11.41 20.29 0.85
N ALA A 30 -11.64 19.04 1.27
CA ALA A 30 -12.15 18.00 0.39
C ALA A 30 -13.58 18.33 -0.10
N ARG A 31 -14.43 18.89 0.77
CA ARG A 31 -15.77 19.37 0.37
C ARG A 31 -15.68 20.49 -0.65
N GLN A 32 -14.77 21.44 -0.43
CA GLN A 32 -14.59 22.54 -1.38
C GLN A 32 -14.07 22.02 -2.73
N ALA A 33 -13.06 21.15 -2.70
CA ALA A 33 -12.51 20.53 -3.91
C ALA A 33 -13.54 19.73 -4.70
N ALA A 34 -14.44 19.01 -4.02
CA ALA A 34 -15.55 18.31 -4.67
C ALA A 34 -16.59 19.26 -5.31
N LEU A 35 -16.71 20.51 -4.83
CA LEU A 35 -17.55 21.54 -5.44
C LEU A 35 -16.85 22.22 -6.61
N ASP A 36 -15.54 22.43 -6.51
CA ASP A 36 -14.73 23.02 -7.58
C ASP A 36 -14.56 22.06 -8.77
N ASP A 37 -14.38 20.76 -8.52
CA ASP A 37 -14.21 19.74 -9.55
C ASP A 37 -15.10 18.50 -9.29
N PRO A 38 -16.40 18.59 -9.64
CA PRO A 38 -17.35 17.50 -9.40
C PRO A 38 -17.05 16.27 -10.28
N GLU A 39 -16.48 16.45 -11.47
CA GLU A 39 -16.17 15.35 -12.39
C GLU A 39 -15.10 14.41 -11.79
N THR A 40 -14.05 14.95 -11.17
CA THR A 40 -13.03 14.14 -10.50
C THR A 40 -13.59 13.49 -9.23
N ALA A 41 -14.45 14.22 -8.50
CA ALA A 41 -15.11 13.67 -7.31
C ALA A 41 -15.98 12.45 -7.67
N GLU A 42 -16.79 12.55 -8.73
CA GLU A 42 -17.64 11.45 -9.21
C GLU A 42 -16.83 10.24 -9.71
N GLN A 43 -15.71 10.47 -10.40
CA GLN A 43 -14.81 9.40 -10.85
C GLN A 43 -14.21 8.59 -9.71
N LEU A 44 -13.98 9.23 -8.56
CA LEU A 44 -13.50 8.59 -7.35
C LEU A 44 -14.63 8.01 -6.47
N GLY A 45 -15.88 8.13 -6.93
CA GLY A 45 -17.06 7.59 -6.26
C GLY A 45 -17.62 8.52 -5.17
N TYR A 46 -17.24 9.79 -5.15
CA TYR A 46 -17.73 10.76 -4.18
C TYR A 46 -18.99 11.46 -4.68
N SER A 47 -20.05 11.43 -3.86
CA SER A 47 -21.26 12.21 -4.08
C SER A 47 -21.33 13.38 -3.10
N ALA A 48 -21.56 14.59 -3.60
CA ALA A 48 -21.71 15.80 -2.78
C ALA A 48 -22.89 15.74 -1.80
N THR A 49 -23.82 14.80 -2.00
CA THR A 49 -25.01 14.57 -1.18
C THR A 49 -24.80 13.63 -0.01
N GLU A 50 -23.70 12.87 0.04
CA GLU A 50 -23.42 11.93 1.12
C GLU A 50 -22.33 12.46 2.07
N PRO A 51 -22.36 12.09 3.35
CA PRO A 51 -21.31 12.48 4.29
C PRO A 51 -19.98 11.85 3.87
N LEU A 52 -19.05 12.68 3.38
CA LEU A 52 -17.73 12.27 2.94
C LEU A 52 -16.90 11.70 4.11
N PRO A 53 -16.50 10.41 4.08
CA PRO A 53 -15.62 9.83 5.08
C PRO A 53 -14.24 10.49 5.05
N LEU A 54 -13.53 10.51 6.18
CA LEU A 54 -12.20 11.10 6.25
C LEU A 54 -11.16 10.44 5.32
N PRO A 55 -11.10 9.10 5.19
CA PRO A 55 -10.18 8.45 4.25
C PRO A 55 -10.44 8.85 2.80
N ASP A 56 -11.70 9.00 2.47
CA ASP A 56 -12.20 9.38 1.16
C ASP A 56 -11.89 10.84 0.84
N ALA A 57 -12.11 11.74 1.80
CA ALA A 57 -11.69 13.12 1.73
C ALA A 57 -10.18 13.24 1.48
N ALA A 58 -9.37 12.47 2.20
CA ALA A 58 -7.92 12.47 2.04
C ALA A 58 -7.49 11.93 0.66
N ALA A 59 -8.14 10.88 0.16
CA ALA A 59 -7.88 10.32 -1.16
C ALA A 59 -8.25 11.29 -2.30
N LEU A 60 -9.38 12.00 -2.19
CA LEU A 60 -9.77 13.05 -3.13
C LEU A 60 -8.71 14.15 -3.20
N LEU A 61 -8.28 14.65 -2.05
CA LEU A 61 -7.24 15.69 -2.00
C LEU A 61 -5.93 15.17 -2.60
N CYS A 62 -5.54 13.93 -2.30
CA CYS A 62 -4.34 13.32 -2.89
C CYS A 62 -4.41 13.16 -4.42
N ALA A 63 -5.60 13.02 -5.00
CA ALA A 63 -5.76 12.94 -6.44
C ALA A 63 -5.66 14.32 -7.13
N LEU A 64 -6.02 15.39 -6.41
CA LEU A 64 -6.14 16.75 -6.95
C LEU A 64 -4.93 17.65 -6.67
N TYR A 65 -4.17 17.37 -5.60
CA TYR A 65 -3.14 18.28 -5.10
C TYR A 65 -1.80 17.59 -4.85
N ASP A 66 -0.72 18.35 -5.04
CA ASP A 66 0.64 17.94 -4.72
C ASP A 66 0.92 17.90 -3.21
N THR A 67 2.01 17.23 -2.82
CA THR A 67 2.36 16.96 -1.42
C THR A 67 2.53 18.22 -0.54
N GLU A 68 3.03 19.33 -1.08
CA GLU A 68 3.11 20.59 -0.34
C GLU A 68 1.73 21.12 0.03
N ALA A 69 0.82 21.17 -0.96
CA ALA A 69 -0.55 21.62 -0.74
C ALA A 69 -1.32 20.69 0.22
N LEU A 70 -1.07 19.38 0.16
CA LEU A 70 -1.63 18.42 1.11
C LEU A 70 -1.17 18.71 2.55
N THR A 71 0.09 19.10 2.73
CA THR A 71 0.64 19.46 4.05
C THR A 71 -0.07 20.66 4.64
N ASP A 72 -0.34 21.68 3.84
CA ASP A 72 -1.10 22.87 4.27
C ASP A 72 -2.58 22.56 4.59
N MET A 73 -3.14 21.50 3.98
CA MET A 73 -4.51 21.03 4.22
C MET A 73 -4.63 20.08 5.43
N GLY A 74 -3.53 19.82 6.14
CA GLY A 74 -3.53 18.95 7.32
C GLY A 74 -3.27 17.46 7.01
N LEU A 75 -2.64 17.14 5.87
CA LEU A 75 -2.22 15.79 5.49
C LEU A 75 -0.70 15.70 5.41
N ARG A 76 -0.11 14.67 6.02
CA ARG A 76 1.32 14.40 5.97
C ARG A 76 1.59 13.07 5.30
N LEU A 77 2.45 13.06 4.27
CA LEU A 77 2.93 11.84 3.65
C LEU A 77 4.16 11.31 4.41
N THR A 78 4.06 10.12 4.98
CA THR A 78 5.16 9.43 5.66
C THR A 78 5.64 8.26 4.82
N ARG A 79 6.90 8.30 4.39
CA ARG A 79 7.50 7.24 3.59
C ARG A 79 8.17 6.20 4.47
N HIS A 80 7.60 4.99 4.49
CA HIS A 80 8.20 3.83 5.13
C HIS A 80 8.98 3.02 4.10
N THR A 81 10.22 2.70 4.42
CA THR A 81 11.05 1.84 3.55
C THR A 81 11.33 0.53 4.23
N THR A 82 10.69 -0.54 3.75
CA THR A 82 10.90 -1.88 4.26
C THR A 82 11.74 -2.67 3.27
N ARG A 83 12.88 -3.18 3.73
CA ARG A 83 13.70 -4.10 2.94
C ARG A 83 13.21 -5.51 3.18
N VAL A 84 12.53 -6.10 2.19
CA VAL A 84 12.18 -7.52 2.23
C VAL A 84 13.37 -8.31 1.68
N SER A 85 14.13 -8.90 2.58
CA SER A 85 15.19 -9.84 2.24
C SER A 85 14.68 -11.25 2.50
N ALA A 86 14.42 -12.02 1.44
CA ALA A 86 14.47 -13.46 1.59
C ALA A 86 15.96 -13.82 1.79
N SER A 87 16.26 -14.55 2.86
CA SER A 87 17.63 -14.76 3.33
C SER A 87 18.48 -15.38 2.22
N ASN A 88 19.58 -14.71 1.88
CA ASN A 88 20.56 -15.10 0.86
C ASN A 88 21.87 -15.61 1.49
N GLN A 89 21.84 -16.00 2.77
CA GLN A 89 22.99 -16.55 3.48
C GLN A 89 23.38 -17.98 3.06
N GLN A 90 22.80 -18.50 1.98
CA GLN A 90 23.16 -19.82 1.44
C GLN A 90 24.02 -19.63 0.20
N THR A 91 25.33 -19.61 0.42
CA THR A 91 26.35 -19.65 -0.65
C THR A 91 26.56 -21.05 -1.20
N GLU A 92 26.10 -22.08 -0.49
CA GLU A 92 26.16 -23.48 -0.92
C GLU A 92 24.76 -23.94 -1.36
N PRO A 93 24.64 -24.59 -2.54
CA PRO A 93 23.36 -25.04 -3.07
C PRO A 93 22.73 -26.10 -2.15
N VAL A 94 21.51 -25.83 -1.71
CA VAL A 94 20.75 -26.73 -0.83
C VAL A 94 20.12 -27.84 -1.64
N SER A 95 20.51 -29.08 -1.39
CA SER A 95 19.85 -30.24 -1.98
C SER A 95 18.57 -30.57 -1.22
N LEU A 96 17.41 -30.21 -1.78
CA LEU A 96 16.11 -30.67 -1.28
C LEU A 96 15.92 -32.15 -1.64
N VAL A 97 16.07 -33.03 -0.65
CA VAL A 97 15.74 -34.46 -0.79
C VAL A 97 14.21 -34.59 -0.66
N ARG A 98 13.54 -35.12 -1.69
CA ARG A 98 12.12 -35.48 -1.60
C ARG A 98 11.98 -36.68 -0.66
N SER A 99 11.52 -36.44 0.57
CA SER A 99 11.02 -37.51 1.43
C SER A 99 9.65 -37.94 0.91
N THR A 100 9.61 -39.05 0.17
CA THR A 100 8.36 -39.74 -0.12
C THR A 100 8.10 -40.74 1.00
N THR A 101 7.50 -40.29 2.08
CA THR A 101 6.77 -41.17 2.99
C THR A 101 5.40 -40.55 3.24
N PRO A 102 4.37 -40.89 2.44
CA PRO A 102 3.08 -41.11 3.04
C PRO A 102 3.19 -42.42 3.85
N ASP A 103 3.38 -42.30 5.16
CA ASP A 103 2.96 -43.36 6.09
C ASP A 103 1.45 -43.52 5.91
N GLY A 104 1.06 -44.58 5.19
CA GLY A 104 -0.31 -44.86 4.76
C GLY A 104 -0.48 -46.34 4.47
N GLN A 105 -0.29 -47.10 5.54
CA GLN A 105 -0.61 -48.49 5.84
C GLN A 105 -1.58 -49.26 4.94
N GLU A 106 -1.22 -50.53 4.75
CA GLU A 106 -1.89 -51.65 4.09
C GLU A 106 -3.31 -51.93 4.63
N ASP A 107 -4.27 -52.17 3.72
CA ASP A 107 -5.20 -53.32 3.71
C ASP A 107 -5.75 -53.52 2.28
#